data_AF-A0A8B6EZQ0-F1
#
_entry.id   AF-A0A8B6EZQ0-F1
#
_cell.length_a   1.000
_cell.length_b   1.000
_cell.length_c   1.000
_cell.angle_alpha   90.00
_cell.angle_beta   90.00
_cell.angle_gamma   90.00
#
_symmetry.space_group_name_H-M   'P 1'
#
loop_
_entity.id
_entity.type
_entity.pdbx_description
1 polymer ?
#
loop_
_entity_poly.entity_id
_entity_poly.type
_entity_poly.pdbx_seq_one_letter_code
_entity_poly.pdbx_strand_id
1 'polypeptide(L)'
;MYLLGFIFQTLRYLENSYDKTKLKMDEATHLYRIYQDINRKLCVEAEKFPSVLDSMECEIRSVKAELKELKAMHDDAQISKTAAQEELAKHEKIVYSERKQREIELQKMKKEAEEKKIQHERIERRIQQRGSIQQDELTPQEKQALQGEEQQQKITSYEEAFRRIKEATGVSDTMEVVRRFENQGDTTKHLENLQKDNEKGITRLKEDKEKLQQEFEEMKYSGDAKLSSGERMLEDFQGHLQKEEDRRGDAEEELQRNSTIMVSVKAGVEHLTDKLYLLKATKGHVPTAKIPQTSDEYVLDQLSTCEEKLLKLLEELDGKDLNEVFKQMEEEEYHASFDSKLPTHNTRVKLPQKERGDAVFEDDEDSGEDDGEVPNRNAIKKQSQFIVDSKTKRRTTKKKKKTK
;
A
#
# COMPACT_ATOMS: atom_id res chain seq x y z
N MET A 1 -46.84 -86.48 -7.16
CA MET A 1 -46.77 -85.79 -5.85
C MET A 1 -45.36 -85.25 -5.54
N TYR A 2 -44.30 -86.03 -5.74
CA TYR A 2 -42.90 -85.59 -5.48
C TYR A 2 -42.40 -84.41 -6.35
N LEU A 3 -42.77 -84.35 -7.63
CA LEU A 3 -42.32 -83.28 -8.53
C LEU A 3 -42.89 -81.90 -8.14
N LEU A 4 -44.14 -81.85 -7.69
CA LEU A 4 -44.79 -80.62 -7.24
C LEU A 4 -44.13 -80.09 -5.95
N GLY A 5 -43.80 -80.98 -5.01
CA GLY A 5 -43.09 -80.63 -3.78
C GLY A 5 -41.69 -80.07 -4.04
N PHE A 6 -40.95 -80.64 -5.00
CA PHE A 6 -39.65 -80.12 -5.42
C PHE A 6 -39.77 -78.71 -6.02
N ILE A 7 -40.77 -78.47 -6.88
CA ILE A 7 -41.03 -77.16 -7.48
C ILE A 7 -41.41 -76.12 -6.42
N PHE A 8 -42.25 -76.47 -5.44
CA PHE A 8 -42.58 -75.55 -4.34
C PHE A 8 -41.37 -75.21 -3.47
N GLN A 9 -40.49 -76.17 -3.23
CA GLN A 9 -39.29 -75.95 -2.43
C GLN A 9 -38.25 -75.10 -3.17
N THR A 10 -38.09 -75.29 -4.48
CA THR A 10 -37.23 -74.43 -5.31
C THR A 10 -37.80 -73.02 -5.45
N LEU A 11 -39.12 -72.87 -5.62
CA LEU A 11 -39.79 -71.56 -5.66
C LEU A 11 -39.54 -70.78 -4.36
N ARG A 12 -39.77 -71.40 -3.20
CA ARG A 12 -39.55 -70.76 -1.89
C ARG A 12 -38.09 -70.43 -1.63
N TYR A 13 -37.16 -71.26 -2.11
CA TYR A 13 -35.73 -70.96 -2.05
C TYR A 13 -35.37 -69.75 -2.93
N LEU A 14 -35.89 -69.69 -4.15
CA LEU A 14 -35.66 -68.58 -5.08
C LEU A 14 -36.22 -67.26 -4.53
N GLU A 15 -37.42 -67.31 -3.96
CA GLU A 15 -38.09 -66.16 -3.33
C GLU A 15 -37.27 -65.63 -2.14
N ASN A 16 -36.86 -66.51 -1.22
CA ASN A 16 -35.98 -66.13 -0.10
C ASN A 16 -34.63 -65.55 -0.58
N SER A 17 -34.06 -66.09 -1.66
CA SER A 17 -32.80 -65.60 -2.25
C SER A 17 -32.99 -64.22 -2.89
N TYR A 18 -34.12 -64.00 -3.56
CA TYR A 18 -34.50 -62.72 -4.14
C TYR A 18 -34.66 -61.65 -3.05
N ASP A 19 -35.43 -61.92 -2.00
CA ASP A 19 -35.64 -60.99 -0.89
C ASP A 19 -34.32 -60.62 -0.18
N LYS A 20 -33.44 -61.62 0.03
CA LYS A 20 -32.11 -61.38 0.60
C LYS A 20 -31.25 -60.48 -0.31
N THR A 21 -31.37 -60.64 -1.62
CA THR A 21 -30.63 -59.81 -2.58
C THR A 21 -31.20 -58.39 -2.63
N LYS A 22 -32.53 -58.26 -2.57
CA LYS A 22 -33.22 -56.97 -2.50
C LYS A 22 -32.83 -56.19 -1.25
N LEU A 23 -32.84 -56.83 -0.08
CA LEU A 23 -32.42 -56.21 1.19
C LEU A 23 -30.96 -55.73 1.12
N LYS A 24 -30.05 -56.53 0.53
CA LYS A 24 -28.67 -56.11 0.28
C LYS A 24 -28.56 -54.93 -0.68
N MET A 25 -29.40 -54.86 -1.71
CA MET A 25 -29.42 -53.75 -2.66
C MET A 25 -29.93 -52.46 -2.00
N ASP A 26 -30.94 -52.56 -1.15
CA ASP A 26 -31.46 -51.44 -0.37
C ASP A 26 -30.40 -50.94 0.63
N GLU A 27 -29.71 -51.84 1.33
CA GLU A 27 -28.58 -51.52 2.22
C GLU A 27 -27.42 -50.87 1.45
N ALA A 28 -27.04 -51.41 0.28
CA ALA A 28 -26.00 -50.83 -0.56
C ALA A 28 -26.37 -49.43 -1.06
N THR A 29 -27.64 -49.22 -1.42
CA THR A 29 -28.16 -47.90 -1.81
C THR A 29 -28.13 -46.92 -0.64
N HIS A 30 -28.48 -47.39 0.57
CA HIS A 30 -28.42 -46.57 1.78
C HIS A 30 -26.97 -46.17 2.11
N LEU A 31 -26.04 -47.13 2.09
CA LEU A 31 -24.61 -46.87 2.29
C LEU A 31 -24.07 -45.90 1.24
N TYR A 32 -24.43 -46.09 -0.03
CA TYR A 32 -24.02 -45.19 -1.10
C TYR A 32 -24.47 -43.74 -0.84
N ARG A 33 -25.70 -43.53 -0.40
CA ARG A 33 -26.21 -42.20 -0.02
C ARG A 33 -25.43 -41.60 1.14
N ILE A 34 -25.12 -42.39 2.17
CA ILE A 34 -24.30 -41.93 3.31
C ILE A 34 -22.91 -41.49 2.83
N TYR A 35 -22.25 -42.28 1.98
CA TYR A 35 -20.94 -41.92 1.44
C TYR A 35 -21.00 -40.67 0.54
N GLN A 36 -22.06 -40.49 -0.25
CA GLN A 36 -22.26 -39.26 -1.00
C GLN A 36 -22.42 -38.04 -0.09
N ASP A 37 -23.18 -38.16 1.00
CA ASP A 37 -23.36 -37.07 1.96
C ASP A 37 -22.07 -36.73 2.71
N ILE A 38 -21.27 -37.74 3.07
CA ILE A 38 -19.92 -37.53 3.63
C ILE A 38 -19.03 -36.82 2.62
N ASN A 39 -19.01 -37.28 1.36
CA ASN A 39 -18.19 -36.66 0.32
C ASN A 39 -18.61 -35.20 0.08
N ARG A 40 -19.92 -34.91 0.02
CA ARG A 40 -20.43 -33.54 -0.10
C ARG A 40 -19.95 -32.66 1.05
N LYS A 41 -20.02 -33.14 2.29
CA LYS A 41 -19.53 -32.38 3.46
C LYS A 41 -18.02 -32.11 3.37
N LEU A 42 -17.24 -33.12 2.99
CA LEU A 42 -15.80 -32.97 2.81
C LEU A 42 -15.44 -31.99 1.69
N CYS A 43 -16.16 -32.00 0.56
CA CYS A 43 -15.96 -31.02 -0.50
C CYS A 43 -16.25 -29.59 -0.04
N VAL A 44 -17.37 -29.38 0.67
CA VAL A 44 -17.73 -28.05 1.20
C VAL A 44 -16.72 -27.55 2.24
N GLU A 45 -16.15 -28.45 3.04
CA GLU A 45 -15.08 -28.10 3.98
C GLU A 45 -13.77 -27.80 3.25
N ALA A 46 -13.42 -28.60 2.25
CA ALA A 46 -12.23 -28.41 1.44
C ALA A 46 -12.24 -27.06 0.69
N GLU A 47 -13.39 -26.63 0.20
CA GLU A 47 -13.58 -25.31 -0.43
C GLU A 47 -13.27 -24.13 0.52
N LYS A 48 -13.38 -24.32 1.84
CA LYS A 48 -13.10 -23.26 2.82
C LYS A 48 -11.61 -23.11 3.13
N PHE A 49 -10.83 -24.18 3.04
CA PHE A 49 -9.41 -24.14 3.42
C PHE A 49 -8.58 -23.10 2.64
N PRO A 50 -8.73 -22.94 1.31
CA PRO A 50 -8.02 -21.89 0.58
C PRO A 50 -8.27 -20.50 1.15
N SER A 51 -9.53 -20.14 1.43
CA SER A 51 -9.86 -18.81 1.98
C SER A 51 -9.26 -18.55 3.35
N VAL A 52 -9.20 -19.59 4.20
CA VAL A 52 -8.59 -19.50 5.53
C VAL A 52 -7.06 -19.39 5.41
N LEU A 53 -6.46 -20.16 4.50
CA LEU A 53 -5.02 -20.08 4.23
C LEU A 53 -4.64 -18.71 3.68
N ASP A 54 -5.39 -18.17 2.72
CA ASP A 54 -5.15 -16.84 2.16
C ASP A 54 -5.25 -15.75 3.24
N SER A 55 -6.24 -15.85 4.13
CA SER A 55 -6.38 -14.94 5.28
C SER A 55 -5.17 -15.03 6.22
N MET A 56 -4.75 -16.24 6.57
CA MET A 56 -3.57 -16.46 7.43
C MET A 56 -2.28 -15.97 6.77
N GLU A 57 -2.11 -16.21 5.47
CA GLU A 57 -0.97 -15.70 4.71
C GLU A 57 -0.95 -14.18 4.66
N CYS A 58 -2.10 -13.54 4.46
CA CYS A 58 -2.25 -12.09 4.50
C CYS A 58 -1.84 -11.52 5.86
N GLU A 59 -2.32 -12.12 6.96
CA GLU A 59 -1.98 -11.73 8.32
C GLU A 59 -0.47 -11.90 8.60
N ILE A 60 0.12 -13.03 8.19
CA ILE A 60 1.57 -13.25 8.30
C ILE A 60 2.36 -12.20 7.52
N ARG A 61 1.91 -11.80 6.32
CA ARG A 61 2.56 -10.76 5.52
C ARG A 61 2.45 -9.39 6.21
N SER A 62 1.29 -9.05 6.77
CA SER A 62 1.09 -7.81 7.55
C SER A 62 2.02 -7.75 8.76
N VAL A 63 2.01 -8.80 9.59
CA VAL A 63 2.83 -8.85 10.81
C VAL A 63 4.33 -8.80 10.48
N LYS A 64 4.76 -9.42 9.37
CA LYS A 64 6.16 -9.31 8.90
C LYS A 64 6.52 -7.90 8.47
N ALA A 65 5.60 -7.17 7.83
CA ALA A 65 5.81 -5.78 7.45
C ALA A 65 5.91 -4.88 8.69
N GLU A 66 4.98 -5.01 9.63
CA GLU A 66 4.99 -4.29 10.91
C GLU A 66 6.26 -4.57 11.72
N LEU A 67 6.71 -5.83 11.77
CA LEU A 67 7.94 -6.21 12.45
C LEU A 67 9.19 -5.60 11.78
N LYS A 68 9.19 -5.47 10.45
CA LYS A 68 10.27 -4.80 9.72
C LYS A 68 10.31 -3.31 10.05
N GLU A 69 9.16 -2.64 10.06
CA GLU A 69 9.05 -1.22 10.44
C GLU A 69 9.48 -0.99 11.89
N LEU A 70 9.03 -1.85 12.81
CA LEU A 70 9.38 -1.75 14.22
C LEU A 70 10.89 -1.95 14.45
N LYS A 71 11.53 -2.84 13.70
CA LYS A 71 12.99 -3.01 13.72
C LYS A 71 13.71 -1.77 13.21
N ALA A 72 13.27 -1.18 12.10
CA ALA A 72 13.85 0.06 11.60
C ALA A 72 13.73 1.19 12.64
N MET A 73 12.56 1.35 13.26
CA MET A 73 12.35 2.33 14.33
C MET A 73 13.24 2.06 15.56
N HIS A 74 13.42 0.79 15.95
CA HIS A 74 14.31 0.41 17.04
C HIS A 74 15.77 0.76 16.72
N ASP A 75 16.22 0.49 15.50
CA ASP A 75 17.59 0.77 15.06
C ASP A 75 17.84 2.28 15.02
N ASP A 76 16.88 3.07 14.51
CA ASP A 76 16.92 4.54 14.55
C ASP A 76 16.96 5.08 15.98
N ALA A 77 16.13 4.54 16.88
CA ALA A 77 16.14 4.91 18.30
C ALA A 77 17.47 4.55 18.97
N GLN A 78 18.09 3.42 18.61
CA GLN A 78 19.40 3.04 19.12
C GLN A 78 20.48 3.99 18.62
N ILE A 79 20.48 4.33 17.32
CA ILE A 79 21.41 5.31 16.74
C ILE A 79 21.26 6.68 17.43
N SER A 80 20.03 7.13 17.64
CA SER A 80 19.75 8.38 18.34
C SER A 80 20.25 8.35 19.79
N LYS A 81 20.07 7.23 20.49
CA LYS A 81 20.56 7.04 21.86
C LYS A 81 22.09 7.04 21.90
N THR A 82 22.77 6.33 21.00
CA THR A 82 24.24 6.30 20.96
C THR A 82 24.79 7.68 20.64
N ALA A 83 24.19 8.41 19.70
CA ALA A 83 24.57 9.78 19.39
C ALA A 83 24.40 10.71 20.60
N ALA A 84 23.28 10.62 21.31
CA ALA A 84 23.04 11.41 22.52
C ALA A 84 24.05 11.07 23.65
N GLN A 85 24.42 9.81 23.81
CA GLN A 85 25.43 9.38 24.77
C GLN A 85 26.83 9.90 24.41
N GLU A 86 27.18 9.89 23.11
CA GLU A 86 28.45 10.45 22.63
C GLU A 86 28.51 11.97 22.84
N GLU A 87 27.45 12.70 22.52
CA GLU A 87 27.37 14.14 22.77
C GLU A 87 27.45 14.47 24.26
N LEU A 88 26.77 13.69 25.12
CA LEU A 88 26.88 13.84 26.57
C LEU A 88 28.33 13.64 27.04
N ALA A 89 29.02 12.59 26.57
CA ALA A 89 30.41 12.32 26.93
C ALA A 89 31.37 13.44 26.44
N LYS A 90 31.14 14.00 25.26
CA LYS A 90 31.89 15.17 24.75
C LYS A 90 31.69 16.38 25.67
N HIS A 91 30.44 16.68 26.03
CA HIS A 91 30.13 17.79 26.93
C HIS A 91 30.72 17.60 28.32
N GLU A 92 30.64 16.40 28.90
CA GLU A 92 31.27 16.08 30.17
C GLU A 92 32.78 16.30 30.13
N LYS A 93 33.45 15.89 29.05
CA LYS A 93 34.89 16.13 28.86
C LYS A 93 35.22 17.61 28.77
N ILE A 94 34.42 18.39 28.03
CA ILE A 94 34.58 19.85 27.94
C ILE A 94 34.45 20.47 29.33
N VAL A 95 33.35 20.19 30.05
CA VAL A 95 33.11 20.71 31.40
C VAL A 95 34.22 20.32 32.37
N TYR A 96 34.72 19.09 32.31
CA TYR A 96 35.84 18.65 33.13
C TYR A 96 37.12 19.43 32.81
N SER A 97 37.43 19.61 31.51
CA SER A 97 38.61 20.36 31.08
C SER A 97 38.55 21.84 31.49
N GLU A 98 37.39 22.48 31.35
CA GLU A 98 37.17 23.87 31.77
C GLU A 98 37.27 24.02 33.29
N ARG A 99 36.70 23.10 34.06
CA ARG A 99 36.85 23.09 35.53
C ARG A 99 38.32 23.00 35.93
N LYS A 100 39.08 22.08 35.30
CA LYS A 100 40.51 21.93 35.56
C LYS A 100 41.28 23.20 35.19
N GLN A 101 40.97 23.80 34.05
CA GLN A 101 41.60 25.06 33.61
C GLN A 101 41.32 26.21 34.59
N ARG A 102 40.06 26.37 35.00
CA ARG A 102 39.66 27.37 36.01
C ARG A 102 40.36 27.13 37.35
N GLU A 103 40.52 25.87 37.76
CA GLU A 103 41.22 25.55 39.00
C GLU A 103 42.71 25.91 38.93
N ILE A 104 43.36 25.64 37.79
CA ILE A 104 44.76 26.05 37.54
C ILE A 104 44.89 27.58 37.59
N GLU A 105 44.00 28.30 36.91
CA GLU A 105 43.99 29.76 36.91
C GLU A 105 43.75 30.34 38.31
N LEU A 106 42.82 29.76 39.07
CA LEU A 106 42.52 30.17 40.43
C LEU A 106 43.68 29.89 41.40
N GLN A 107 44.39 28.77 41.23
CA GLN A 107 45.63 28.49 41.96
C GLN A 107 46.74 29.49 41.60
N LYS A 108 46.90 29.82 40.32
CA LYS A 108 47.88 30.83 39.86
C LYS A 108 47.59 32.20 40.49
N MET A 109 46.33 32.65 40.44
CA MET A 109 45.90 33.92 41.05
C MET A 109 46.09 33.92 42.57
N LYS A 110 45.79 32.81 43.26
CA LYS A 110 46.08 32.67 44.70
C LYS A 110 47.56 32.80 45.00
N LYS A 111 48.42 32.16 44.21
CA LYS A 111 49.87 32.23 44.39
C LYS A 111 50.38 33.65 44.18
N GLU A 112 49.96 34.33 43.12
CA GLU A 112 50.32 35.73 42.87
C GLU A 112 49.83 36.67 43.99
N ALA A 113 48.64 36.42 44.55
CA ALA A 113 48.13 37.18 45.69
C ALA A 113 48.94 36.92 46.97
N GLU A 114 49.31 35.68 47.26
CA GLU A 114 50.16 35.32 48.40
C GLU A 114 51.56 35.93 48.26
N GLU A 115 52.16 35.89 47.06
CA GLU A 115 53.45 36.53 46.77
C GLU A 115 53.40 38.05 46.99
N LYS A 116 52.35 38.72 46.50
CA LYS A 116 52.13 40.16 46.76
C LYS A 116 51.93 40.45 48.24
N LYS A 117 51.20 39.61 48.96
CA LYS A 117 51.03 39.72 50.42
C LYS A 117 52.36 39.58 51.15
N ILE A 118 53.18 38.59 50.81
CA ILE A 118 54.52 38.40 51.39
C ILE A 118 55.44 39.58 51.05
N GLN A 119 55.39 40.10 49.82
CA GLN A 119 56.15 41.30 49.44
C GLN A 119 55.68 42.51 50.25
N HIS A 120 54.37 42.70 50.41
CA HIS A 120 53.81 43.79 51.19
C HIS A 120 54.17 43.66 52.67
N GLU A 121 54.13 42.46 53.25
CA GLU A 121 54.57 42.18 54.63
C GLU A 121 56.08 42.40 54.79
N ARG A 122 56.90 42.05 53.79
CA ARG A 122 58.35 42.34 53.79
C ARG A 122 58.64 43.83 53.69
N ILE A 123 57.85 44.58 52.93
CA ILE A 123 57.93 46.04 52.85
C ILE A 123 57.46 46.65 54.17
N GLU A 124 56.35 46.18 54.73
CA GLU A 124 55.81 46.62 56.01
C GLU A 124 56.79 46.33 57.16
N ARG A 125 57.38 45.12 57.23
CA ARG A 125 58.46 44.82 58.18
C ARG A 125 59.70 45.69 57.94
N ARG A 126 60.04 46.04 56.70
CA ARG A 126 61.12 47.01 56.43
C ARG A 126 60.74 48.43 56.89
N ILE A 127 59.49 48.83 56.78
CA ILE A 127 58.97 50.12 57.25
C ILE A 127 58.88 50.13 58.78
N GLN A 128 58.47 49.03 59.42
CA GLN A 128 58.43 48.85 60.88
C GLN A 128 59.84 48.68 61.49
N GLN A 129 60.77 48.00 60.81
CA GLN A 129 62.20 47.97 61.21
C GLN A 129 62.91 49.29 60.91
N ARG A 130 62.42 50.10 59.97
CA ARG A 130 62.80 51.52 59.80
C ARG A 130 61.91 52.47 60.60
N GLY A 131 60.99 51.94 61.43
CA GLY A 131 60.08 52.68 62.30
C GLY A 131 60.73 53.18 63.59
N SER A 132 62.03 53.49 63.53
CA SER A 132 62.83 54.09 64.59
C SER A 132 64.00 54.88 64.00
N ILE A 133 63.78 55.58 62.88
CA ILE A 133 64.73 56.57 62.38
C ILE A 133 64.00 57.91 62.29
N GLN A 134 64.15 58.66 63.37
CA GLN A 134 64.32 60.12 63.41
C GLN A 134 63.34 60.94 62.55
N GLN A 135 62.31 61.47 63.22
CA GLN A 135 61.98 62.88 63.05
C GLN A 135 63.19 63.67 63.55
N ASP A 136 64.05 64.09 62.63
CA ASP A 136 65.11 65.04 62.90
C ASP A 136 64.53 66.44 62.69
N GLU A 137 64.52 67.23 63.75
CA GLU A 137 64.30 68.67 63.69
C GLU A 137 65.39 69.27 62.80
N LEU A 138 65.01 69.81 61.64
CA LEU A 138 65.87 70.72 60.90
C LEU A 138 65.50 72.15 61.28
N THR A 139 66.20 72.65 62.29
CA THR A 139 66.45 74.07 62.49
C THR A 139 67.18 74.63 61.26
N PRO A 140 66.76 75.79 60.73
CA PRO A 140 67.31 76.37 59.52
C PRO A 140 68.55 77.20 59.88
N GLN A 141 69.69 76.54 60.04
CA GLN A 141 70.98 77.23 60.11
C GLN A 141 72.08 76.30 59.58
N GLU A 142 72.85 76.81 58.63
CA GLU A 142 74.09 76.22 58.09
C GLU A 142 73.95 75.17 56.98
N LYS A 143 73.47 75.62 55.81
CA LYS A 143 73.94 75.10 54.50
C LYS A 143 74.39 76.25 53.62
N GLN A 144 75.55 76.80 53.97
CA GLN A 144 76.35 77.66 53.09
C GLN A 144 77.74 77.05 53.04
N ALA A 145 77.99 76.21 52.02
CA ALA A 145 79.31 76.03 51.41
C ALA A 145 79.23 74.99 50.28
N LEU A 146 79.33 75.49 49.05
CA LEU A 146 79.84 74.82 47.85
C LEU A 146 79.08 73.58 47.32
N GLN A 147 77.97 73.84 46.63
CA GLN A 147 77.63 73.21 45.34
C GLN A 147 76.98 74.31 44.48
N GLY A 148 77.41 74.44 43.22
CA GLY A 148 77.42 75.72 42.47
C GLY A 148 76.05 76.41 42.32
N GLU A 149 76.07 77.75 42.20
CA GLU A 149 74.88 78.59 42.00
C GLU A 149 73.97 78.09 40.86
N GLU A 150 74.52 77.45 39.82
CA GLU A 150 73.74 76.78 38.77
C GLU A 150 72.87 75.62 39.27
N GLN A 151 73.35 74.82 40.22
CA GLN A 151 72.60 73.69 40.76
C GLN A 151 71.45 74.19 41.63
N GLN A 152 71.68 75.23 42.43
CA GLN A 152 70.62 75.84 43.23
C GLN A 152 69.56 76.50 42.34
N GLN A 153 69.96 77.22 41.29
CA GLN A 153 69.02 77.79 40.31
C GLN A 153 68.21 76.71 39.58
N LYS A 154 68.84 75.60 39.18
CA LYS A 154 68.16 74.43 38.61
C LYS A 154 67.15 73.82 39.58
N ILE A 155 67.49 73.72 40.88
CA ILE A 155 66.57 73.22 41.91
C ILE A 155 65.35 74.13 42.04
N THR A 156 65.52 75.45 42.14
CA THR A 156 64.38 76.39 42.17
C THR A 156 63.52 76.34 40.90
N SER A 157 64.14 76.16 39.73
CA SER A 157 63.42 76.01 38.46
C SER A 157 62.58 74.73 38.42
N TYR A 158 63.14 73.61 38.89
CA TYR A 158 62.38 72.35 39.01
C TYR A 158 61.25 72.46 40.04
N GLU A 159 61.49 73.12 41.18
CA GLU A 159 60.45 73.35 42.19
C GLU A 159 59.29 74.22 41.66
N GLU A 160 59.57 75.28 40.89
CA GLU A 160 58.52 76.06 40.22
C GLU A 160 57.77 75.25 39.18
N ALA A 161 58.47 74.44 38.38
CA ALA A 161 57.84 73.57 37.39
C ALA A 161 56.92 72.54 38.05
N PHE A 162 57.36 71.92 39.16
CA PHE A 162 56.54 70.98 39.92
C PHE A 162 55.34 71.66 40.59
N ARG A 163 55.48 72.91 41.05
CA ARG A 163 54.37 73.70 41.61
C ARG A 163 53.32 74.01 40.55
N ARG A 164 53.74 74.43 39.35
CA ARG A 164 52.83 74.65 38.21
C ARG A 164 52.12 73.37 37.77
N ILE A 165 52.84 72.24 37.72
CA ILE A 165 52.22 70.95 37.39
C ILE A 165 51.19 70.59 38.45
N LYS A 166 51.52 70.74 39.74
CA LYS A 166 50.64 70.46 40.87
C LYS A 166 49.35 71.29 40.82
N GLU A 167 49.47 72.59 40.54
CA GLU A 167 48.34 73.51 40.39
C GLU A 167 47.48 73.17 39.15
N ALA A 168 48.11 72.88 38.00
CA ALA A 168 47.39 72.57 36.76
C ALA A 168 46.67 71.21 36.80
N THR A 169 47.23 70.24 37.52
CA THR A 169 46.65 68.90 37.68
C THR A 169 45.77 68.78 38.94
N GLY A 170 45.77 69.78 39.82
CA GLY A 170 44.91 69.86 41.01
C GLY A 170 45.24 68.82 42.09
N VAL A 171 46.46 68.29 42.11
CA VAL A 171 46.86 67.19 43.00
C VAL A 171 47.69 67.68 44.17
N SER A 172 47.69 66.99 45.31
CA SER A 172 48.43 67.44 46.50
C SER A 172 49.90 66.99 46.51
N ASP A 173 50.20 65.88 45.83
CA ASP A 173 51.51 65.25 45.76
C ASP A 173 51.95 65.01 44.31
N THR A 174 53.23 65.24 44.00
CA THR A 174 53.79 65.04 42.66
C THR A 174 53.79 63.56 42.27
N MET A 175 53.88 62.65 43.24
CA MET A 175 53.77 61.21 42.99
C MET A 175 52.34 60.77 42.61
N GLU A 176 51.32 61.54 42.99
CA GLU A 176 49.94 61.29 42.57
C GLU A 176 49.73 61.66 41.10
N VAL A 177 50.40 62.72 40.62
CA VAL A 177 50.43 63.08 39.18
C VAL A 177 50.96 61.91 38.35
N VAL A 178 52.11 61.34 38.75
CA VAL A 178 52.74 60.22 38.03
C VAL A 178 51.79 59.02 37.97
N ARG A 179 51.19 58.64 39.11
CA ARG A 179 50.23 57.52 39.16
C ARG A 179 48.98 57.74 38.30
N ARG A 180 48.44 58.96 38.24
CA ARG A 180 47.30 59.28 37.37
C ARG A 180 47.68 59.20 35.90
N PHE A 181 48.85 59.69 35.51
CA PHE A 181 49.35 59.59 34.14
C PHE A 181 49.60 58.13 33.71
N GLU A 182 50.19 57.31 34.58
CA GLU A 182 50.39 55.88 34.33
C GLU A 182 49.05 55.16 34.15
N ASN A 183 48.10 55.35 35.08
CA ASN A 183 46.76 54.75 35.00
C ASN A 183 45.94 55.25 33.80
N GLN A 184 46.10 56.53 33.44
CA GLN A 184 45.46 57.12 32.26
C GLN A 184 46.02 56.52 30.97
N GLY A 185 47.33 56.28 30.92
CA GLY A 185 47.97 55.59 29.79
C GLY A 185 47.42 54.18 29.60
N ASP A 186 47.29 53.42 30.70
CA ASP A 186 46.73 52.07 30.67
C ASP A 186 45.24 52.06 30.30
N THR A 187 44.46 53.01 30.81
CA THR A 187 43.04 53.19 30.46
C THR A 187 42.88 53.54 28.99
N THR A 188 43.74 54.41 28.45
CA THR A 188 43.73 54.81 27.03
C THR A 188 44.03 53.62 26.14
N LYS A 189 45.08 52.83 26.46
CA LYS A 189 45.40 51.60 25.72
C LYS A 189 44.25 50.59 25.76
N HIS A 190 43.58 50.45 26.91
CA HIS A 190 42.44 49.56 27.03
C HIS A 190 41.26 49.99 26.14
N LEU A 191 40.94 51.29 26.12
CA LEU A 191 39.90 51.86 25.25
C LEU A 191 40.25 51.73 23.77
N GLU A 192 41.51 51.96 23.38
CA GLU A 192 41.97 51.74 22.00
C GLU A 192 41.84 50.27 21.57
N ASN A 193 42.15 49.33 22.46
CA ASN A 193 41.98 47.90 22.19
C ASN A 193 40.50 47.55 22.05
N LEU A 194 39.65 48.07 22.94
CA LEU A 194 38.20 47.85 22.87
C LEU A 194 37.60 48.45 21.58
N GLN A 195 38.08 49.62 21.15
CA GLN A 195 37.71 50.23 19.88
C GLN A 195 38.10 49.31 18.71
N LYS A 196 39.36 48.84 18.67
CA LYS A 196 39.84 47.93 17.61
C LYS A 196 39.05 46.62 17.57
N ASP A 197 38.70 46.06 18.71
CA ASP A 197 37.94 44.81 18.77
C ASP A 197 36.48 45.01 18.35
N ASN A 198 35.87 46.14 18.72
CA ASN A 198 34.54 46.53 18.23
C ASN A 198 34.56 46.78 16.71
N GLU A 199 35.57 47.47 16.18
CA GLU A 199 35.73 47.69 14.74
C GLU A 199 35.86 46.36 13.98
N LYS A 200 36.66 45.41 14.48
CA LYS A 200 36.75 44.05 13.93
C LYS A 200 35.41 43.30 14.02
N GLY A 201 34.67 43.49 15.11
CA GLY A 201 33.33 42.91 15.26
C GLY A 201 32.36 43.44 14.21
N ILE A 202 32.38 44.76 13.99
CA ILE A 202 31.55 45.42 12.97
C ILE A 202 31.90 44.92 11.56
N THR A 203 33.19 44.78 11.23
CA THR A 203 33.57 44.27 9.90
C THR A 203 33.13 42.83 9.69
N ARG A 204 33.32 41.95 10.67
CA ARG A 204 32.84 40.56 10.60
C ARG A 204 31.33 40.46 10.43
N LEU A 205 30.57 41.21 11.24
CA LEU A 205 29.11 41.22 11.15
C LEU A 205 28.61 41.77 9.80
N LYS A 206 29.33 42.71 9.18
CA LYS A 206 29.00 43.18 7.82
C LYS A 206 29.24 42.11 6.78
N GLU A 207 30.38 41.42 6.84
CA GLU A 207 30.70 40.31 5.94
C GLU A 207 29.70 39.15 6.08
N ASP A 208 29.35 38.78 7.32
CA ASP A 208 28.36 37.73 7.60
C ASP A 208 26.97 38.12 7.11
N LYS A 209 26.57 39.39 7.28
CA LYS A 209 25.32 39.91 6.73
C LYS A 209 25.30 39.81 5.20
N GLU A 210 26.39 40.20 4.53
CA GLU A 210 26.49 40.16 3.08
C GLU A 210 26.42 38.73 2.55
N LYS A 211 27.11 37.78 3.20
CA LYS A 211 27.02 36.35 2.88
C LYS A 211 25.61 35.80 3.05
N LEU A 212 24.97 36.03 4.20
CA LEU A 212 23.59 35.58 4.44
C LEU A 212 22.62 36.18 3.42
N GLN A 213 22.86 37.43 3.01
CA GLN A 213 22.00 38.10 2.03
C GLN A 213 22.17 37.49 0.62
N GLN A 214 23.39 37.13 0.23
CA GLN A 214 23.65 36.38 -1.00
C GLN A 214 23.02 34.99 -0.97
N GLU A 215 23.18 34.25 0.13
CA GLU A 215 22.55 32.92 0.30
C GLU A 215 21.02 33.01 0.24
N PHE A 216 20.43 34.06 0.83
CA PHE A 216 19.00 34.31 0.78
C PHE A 216 18.52 34.63 -0.65
N GLU A 217 19.25 35.47 -1.38
CA GLU A 217 18.93 35.77 -2.79
C GLU A 217 19.05 34.51 -3.66
N GLU A 218 20.11 33.73 -3.48
CA GLU A 218 20.26 32.45 -4.17
C GLU A 218 19.10 31.50 -3.85
N MET A 219 18.71 31.37 -2.58
CA MET A 219 17.59 30.52 -2.19
C MET A 219 16.26 31.03 -2.76
N LYS A 220 16.03 32.34 -2.74
CA LYS A 220 14.80 32.97 -3.25
C LYS A 220 14.64 32.76 -4.75
N TYR A 221 15.71 32.90 -5.53
CA TYR A 221 15.63 32.82 -6.99
C TYR A 221 15.91 31.41 -7.55
N SER A 222 16.67 30.56 -6.84
CA SER A 222 16.91 29.17 -7.25
C SER A 222 15.88 28.17 -6.71
N GLY A 223 15.23 28.48 -5.58
CA GLY A 223 14.18 27.65 -5.00
C GLY A 223 12.95 27.55 -5.90
N ASP A 224 12.46 28.69 -6.41
CA ASP A 224 11.31 28.75 -7.33
C ASP A 224 11.59 28.05 -8.67
N ALA A 225 12.80 28.16 -9.20
CA ALA A 225 13.19 27.50 -10.45
C ALA A 225 13.21 25.96 -10.31
N LYS A 226 13.63 25.44 -9.16
CA LYS A 226 13.65 23.99 -8.88
C LYS A 226 12.24 23.44 -8.63
N LEU A 227 11.39 24.19 -7.91
CA LEU A 227 9.98 23.82 -7.68
C LEU A 227 9.21 23.77 -9.00
N SER A 228 9.32 24.79 -9.84
CA SER A 228 8.65 24.84 -11.15
C SER A 228 9.09 23.73 -12.11
N SER A 229 10.39 23.38 -12.11
CA SER A 229 10.91 22.26 -12.90
C SER A 229 10.38 20.91 -12.40
N GLY A 230 10.30 20.73 -11.08
CA GLY A 230 9.73 19.51 -10.46
C GLY A 230 8.23 19.36 -10.73
N GLU A 231 7.46 20.44 -10.64
CA GLU A 231 6.02 20.44 -10.96
C GLU A 231 5.76 20.07 -12.42
N ARG A 232 6.53 20.64 -13.36
CA ARG A 232 6.42 20.31 -14.79
C ARG A 232 6.74 18.84 -15.07
N MET A 233 7.78 18.30 -14.43
CA MET A 233 8.15 16.90 -14.55
C MET A 233 7.05 15.98 -13.99
N LEU A 234 6.40 16.37 -12.90
CA LEU A 234 5.26 15.63 -12.35
C LEU A 234 4.06 15.65 -13.29
N GLU A 235 3.76 16.79 -13.90
CA GLU A 235 2.68 16.92 -14.90
C GLU A 235 2.97 16.03 -16.13
N ASP A 236 4.20 16.01 -16.62
CA ASP A 236 4.62 15.15 -17.73
C ASP A 236 4.45 13.66 -17.37
N PHE A 237 4.87 13.24 -16.17
CA PHE A 237 4.71 11.86 -15.71
C PHE A 237 3.25 11.48 -15.50
N GLN A 238 2.43 12.38 -14.95
CA GLN A 238 0.98 12.16 -14.85
C GLN A 238 0.33 12.03 -16.23
N GLY A 239 0.75 12.85 -17.20
CA GLY A 239 0.29 12.74 -18.58
C GLY A 239 0.70 11.43 -19.24
N HIS A 240 1.92 10.94 -18.98
CA HIS A 240 2.36 9.61 -19.46
C HIS A 240 1.58 8.48 -18.81
N LEU A 241 1.34 8.55 -17.50
CA LEU A 241 0.55 7.55 -16.78
C LEU A 241 -0.88 7.47 -17.36
N GLN A 242 -1.55 8.60 -17.53
CA GLN A 242 -2.90 8.64 -18.10
C GLN A 242 -2.95 7.99 -19.48
N LYS A 243 -1.99 8.28 -20.37
CA LYS A 243 -1.93 7.68 -21.71
C LYS A 243 -1.75 6.16 -21.67
N GLU A 244 -0.92 5.65 -20.77
CA GLU A 244 -0.74 4.21 -20.62
C GLU A 244 -1.95 3.53 -19.97
N GLU A 245 -2.66 4.23 -19.06
CA GLU A 245 -3.92 3.75 -18.50
C GLU A 245 -5.02 3.67 -19.57
N ASP A 246 -5.16 4.70 -20.40
CA ASP A 246 -6.11 4.72 -21.52
C ASP A 246 -5.79 3.59 -22.50
N ARG A 247 -4.51 3.44 -22.89
CA ARG A 247 -4.05 2.36 -23.77
C ARG A 247 -4.31 0.97 -23.19
N ARG A 248 -4.15 0.79 -21.87
CA ARG A 248 -4.48 -0.47 -21.19
C ARG A 248 -5.98 -0.73 -21.25
N GLY A 249 -6.80 0.30 -21.03
CA GLY A 249 -8.26 0.20 -21.13
C GLY A 249 -8.70 -0.24 -22.52
N ASP A 250 -8.17 0.40 -23.57
CA ASP A 250 -8.48 0.05 -24.97
C ASP A 250 -8.09 -1.41 -25.29
N ALA A 251 -6.90 -1.84 -24.85
CA ALA A 251 -6.43 -3.21 -25.07
C ALA A 251 -7.27 -4.25 -24.29
N GLU A 252 -7.73 -3.90 -23.08
CA GLU A 252 -8.61 -4.75 -22.28
C GLU A 252 -10.00 -4.88 -22.92
N GLU A 253 -10.54 -3.79 -23.46
CA GLU A 253 -11.80 -3.84 -24.20
C GLU A 253 -11.69 -4.68 -25.47
N GLU A 254 -10.60 -4.52 -26.24
CA GLU A 254 -10.33 -5.33 -27.42
C GLU A 254 -10.18 -6.82 -27.06
N LEU A 255 -9.46 -7.14 -25.99
CA LEU A 255 -9.32 -8.50 -25.48
C LEU A 255 -10.66 -9.09 -25.07
N GLN A 256 -11.51 -8.33 -24.37
CA GLN A 256 -12.81 -8.80 -23.92
C GLN A 256 -13.76 -9.08 -25.11
N ARG A 257 -13.73 -8.21 -26.13
CA ARG A 257 -14.47 -8.42 -27.38
C ARG A 257 -13.98 -9.69 -28.08
N ASN A 258 -12.67 -9.85 -28.25
CA ASN A 258 -12.07 -11.02 -28.89
C ASN A 258 -12.35 -12.32 -28.11
N SER A 259 -12.30 -12.28 -26.78
CA SER A 259 -12.65 -13.41 -25.92
C SER A 259 -14.11 -13.84 -26.09
N THR A 260 -15.04 -12.88 -26.15
CA THR A 260 -16.47 -13.16 -26.37
C THR A 260 -16.72 -13.79 -27.75
N ILE A 261 -16.05 -13.27 -28.79
CA ILE A 261 -16.09 -13.85 -30.13
C ILE A 261 -15.52 -15.26 -30.11
N MET A 262 -14.36 -15.47 -29.48
CA MET A 262 -13.71 -16.76 -29.37
C MET A 262 -14.63 -17.80 -28.72
N VAL A 263 -15.27 -17.48 -27.58
CA VAL A 263 -16.25 -18.36 -26.92
C VAL A 263 -17.40 -18.73 -27.87
N SER A 264 -17.93 -17.75 -28.60
CA SER A 264 -19.02 -17.98 -29.57
C SER A 264 -18.57 -18.90 -30.71
N VAL A 265 -17.34 -18.72 -31.21
CA VAL A 265 -16.76 -19.59 -32.23
C VAL A 265 -16.55 -21.00 -31.68
N LYS A 266 -16.00 -21.18 -30.47
CA LYS A 266 -15.84 -22.51 -29.86
C LYS A 266 -17.17 -23.25 -29.78
N ALA A 267 -18.19 -22.59 -29.25
CA ALA A 267 -19.52 -23.17 -29.13
C ALA A 267 -20.10 -23.53 -30.51
N GLY A 268 -19.95 -22.65 -31.51
CA GLY A 268 -20.41 -22.93 -32.88
C GLY A 268 -19.71 -24.13 -33.52
N VAL A 269 -18.40 -24.26 -33.33
CA VAL A 269 -17.60 -25.38 -33.84
C VAL A 269 -17.90 -26.69 -33.10
N GLU A 270 -18.09 -26.64 -31.78
CA GLU A 270 -18.52 -27.78 -30.98
C GLU A 270 -19.89 -28.29 -31.44
N HIS A 271 -20.86 -27.39 -31.61
CA HIS A 271 -22.18 -27.72 -32.16
C HIS A 271 -22.12 -28.32 -33.57
N LEU A 272 -21.23 -27.79 -34.43
CA LEU A 272 -21.03 -28.35 -35.77
C LEU A 272 -20.43 -29.76 -35.69
N THR A 273 -19.43 -29.96 -34.83
CA THR A 273 -18.80 -31.25 -34.59
C THR A 273 -19.81 -32.29 -34.10
N ASP A 274 -20.69 -31.91 -33.17
CA ASP A 274 -21.78 -32.75 -32.65
C ASP A 274 -22.75 -33.16 -33.76
N LYS A 275 -23.17 -32.23 -34.62
CA LYS A 275 -24.06 -32.54 -35.75
C LYS A 275 -23.42 -33.50 -36.76
N LEU A 276 -22.11 -33.39 -36.95
CA LEU A 276 -21.33 -34.24 -37.85
C LEU A 276 -20.81 -35.51 -37.17
N TYR A 277 -21.18 -35.78 -35.91
CA TYR A 277 -20.67 -36.94 -35.15
C TYR A 277 -20.97 -38.27 -35.84
N LEU A 278 -22.16 -38.40 -36.44
CA LEU A 278 -22.61 -39.64 -37.10
C LEU A 278 -21.93 -39.90 -38.45
N LEU A 279 -21.28 -38.89 -39.04
CA LEU A 279 -20.55 -39.04 -40.29
C LEU A 279 -19.15 -39.60 -40.01
N LYS A 280 -18.86 -40.77 -40.60
CA LYS A 280 -17.53 -41.38 -40.54
C LYS A 280 -16.57 -40.58 -41.41
N ALA A 281 -15.62 -39.89 -40.78
CA ALA A 281 -14.51 -39.25 -41.46
C ALA A 281 -13.70 -40.31 -42.24
N THR A 282 -13.34 -39.99 -43.46
CA THR A 282 -12.30 -40.72 -44.19
C THR A 282 -11.00 -40.55 -43.42
N LYS A 283 -10.26 -41.64 -43.16
CA LYS A 283 -8.94 -41.55 -42.51
C LYS A 283 -7.94 -40.88 -43.45
N GLY A 284 -8.01 -39.56 -43.55
CA GLY A 284 -7.02 -38.71 -44.19
C GLY A 284 -5.73 -38.71 -43.37
N HIS A 285 -4.61 -38.96 -44.03
CA HIS A 285 -3.30 -39.12 -43.42
C HIS A 285 -2.66 -37.74 -43.23
N VAL A 286 -3.14 -36.94 -42.27
CA VAL A 286 -2.42 -35.75 -41.81
C VAL A 286 -2.13 -35.93 -40.32
N PRO A 287 -0.86 -35.91 -39.88
CA PRO A 287 -0.54 -35.95 -38.46
C PRO A 287 -1.02 -34.65 -37.81
N THR A 288 -2.24 -34.65 -37.27
CA THR A 288 -2.70 -33.55 -36.42
C THR A 288 -1.90 -33.59 -35.12
N ALA A 289 -1.27 -32.46 -34.78
CA ALA A 289 -0.59 -32.30 -33.51
C ALA A 289 -1.58 -32.64 -32.39
N LYS A 290 -1.14 -33.38 -31.36
CA LYS A 290 -1.99 -33.74 -30.21
C LYS A 290 -2.24 -32.49 -29.36
N ILE A 291 -3.14 -31.63 -29.83
CA ILE A 291 -3.57 -30.44 -29.11
C ILE A 291 -4.51 -30.91 -27.98
N PRO A 292 -4.26 -30.52 -26.72
CA PRO A 292 -5.16 -30.85 -25.62
C PRO A 292 -6.57 -30.31 -25.90
N GLN A 293 -7.60 -31.11 -25.59
CA GLN A 293 -9.01 -30.71 -25.77
C GLN A 293 -9.40 -29.46 -24.96
N THR A 294 -8.58 -29.11 -23.97
CA THR A 294 -8.74 -27.94 -23.10
C THR A 294 -8.09 -26.67 -23.69
N SER A 295 -7.36 -26.76 -24.79
CA SER A 295 -6.69 -25.62 -25.43
C SER A 295 -7.63 -24.91 -26.39
N ASP A 296 -7.51 -23.58 -26.47
CA ASP A 296 -8.23 -22.75 -27.43
C ASP A 296 -7.91 -23.12 -28.88
N GLU A 297 -6.70 -23.64 -29.12
CA GLU A 297 -6.24 -24.10 -30.43
C GLU A 297 -6.95 -25.39 -30.89
N TYR A 298 -7.62 -26.11 -29.99
CA TYR A 298 -8.38 -27.33 -30.33
C TYR A 298 -9.54 -27.04 -31.29
N VAL A 299 -10.04 -25.80 -31.31
CA VAL A 299 -11.08 -25.34 -32.24
C VAL A 299 -10.65 -25.52 -33.69
N LEU A 300 -9.37 -25.31 -34.01
CA LEU A 300 -8.85 -25.47 -35.36
C LEU A 300 -8.84 -26.94 -35.82
N ASP A 301 -8.52 -27.86 -34.91
CA ASP A 301 -8.56 -29.30 -35.16
C ASP A 301 -9.99 -29.81 -35.37
N GLN A 302 -10.94 -29.32 -34.54
CA GLN A 302 -12.37 -29.60 -34.73
C GLN A 302 -12.88 -29.05 -36.06
N LEU A 303 -12.50 -27.83 -36.44
CA LEU A 303 -12.86 -27.22 -37.73
C LEU A 303 -12.34 -28.04 -38.91
N SER A 304 -11.07 -28.46 -38.88
CA SER A 304 -10.50 -29.32 -39.93
C SER A 304 -11.26 -30.64 -40.05
N THR A 305 -11.63 -31.25 -38.91
CA THR A 305 -12.42 -32.48 -38.89
C THR A 305 -13.84 -32.26 -39.44
N CYS A 306 -14.46 -31.12 -39.12
CA CYS A 306 -15.76 -30.74 -39.67
C CYS A 306 -15.69 -30.54 -41.19
N GLU A 307 -14.66 -29.86 -41.69
CA GLU A 307 -14.43 -29.63 -43.12
C GLU A 307 -14.32 -30.94 -43.89
N GLU A 308 -13.49 -31.88 -43.43
CA GLU A 308 -13.34 -33.20 -44.07
C GLU A 308 -14.67 -33.96 -44.15
N LYS A 309 -15.44 -33.95 -43.06
CA LYS A 309 -16.75 -34.62 -43.01
C LYS A 309 -17.78 -33.95 -43.91
N LEU A 310 -17.77 -32.62 -44.00
CA LEU A 310 -18.67 -31.86 -44.86
C LEU A 310 -18.33 -32.04 -46.34
N LEU A 311 -17.04 -32.07 -46.70
CA LEU A 311 -16.59 -32.35 -48.07
C LEU A 311 -17.02 -33.75 -48.53
N LYS A 312 -16.90 -34.74 -47.64
CA LYS A 312 -17.38 -36.09 -47.92
C LYS A 312 -18.90 -36.13 -48.09
N LEU A 313 -19.65 -35.43 -47.24
CA LEU A 313 -21.11 -35.32 -47.38
C LEU A 313 -21.49 -34.66 -48.72
N LEU A 314 -20.74 -33.65 -49.15
CA LEU A 314 -20.94 -32.99 -50.44
C LEU A 314 -20.70 -33.95 -51.61
N GLU A 315 -19.64 -34.77 -51.55
CA GLU A 315 -19.37 -35.83 -52.54
C GLU A 315 -20.47 -36.90 -52.55
N GLU A 316 -20.96 -37.34 -51.37
CA GLU A 316 -22.04 -38.31 -51.25
C GLU A 316 -23.40 -37.78 -51.77
N LEU A 317 -23.57 -36.45 -51.81
CA LEU A 317 -24.76 -35.77 -52.34
C LEU A 317 -24.60 -35.33 -53.80
N ASP A 318 -23.39 -35.38 -54.35
CA ASP A 318 -23.13 -34.97 -55.73
C ASP A 318 -23.89 -35.88 -56.72
N GLY A 319 -24.56 -35.27 -57.69
CA GLY A 319 -25.40 -35.97 -58.66
C GLY A 319 -26.76 -36.51 -58.16
N LYS A 320 -27.17 -36.24 -56.91
CA LYS A 320 -28.51 -36.57 -56.40
C LYS A 320 -29.46 -35.38 -56.49
N ASP A 321 -30.72 -35.60 -56.86
CA ASP A 321 -31.76 -34.56 -56.75
C ASP A 321 -32.16 -34.40 -55.29
N LEU A 322 -31.80 -33.25 -54.72
CA LEU A 322 -32.09 -32.93 -53.32
C LEU A 322 -33.59 -32.99 -53.01
N ASN A 323 -34.46 -32.63 -53.96
CA ASN A 323 -35.91 -32.68 -53.75
C ASN A 323 -36.43 -34.11 -53.62
N GLU A 324 -35.84 -35.05 -54.36
CA GLU A 324 -36.19 -36.47 -54.27
C GLU A 324 -35.65 -37.08 -52.96
N VAL A 325 -34.44 -36.69 -52.54
CA VAL A 325 -33.87 -37.10 -51.24
C VAL A 325 -34.70 -36.57 -50.07
N PHE A 326 -35.14 -35.30 -50.10
CA PHE A 326 -36.02 -34.75 -49.08
C PHE A 326 -37.38 -35.47 -49.04
N LYS A 327 -37.94 -35.82 -50.20
CA LYS A 327 -39.19 -36.57 -50.30
C LYS A 327 -39.06 -37.99 -49.72
N GLN A 328 -37.94 -38.68 -49.99
CA GLN A 328 -37.62 -39.98 -49.37
C GLN A 328 -37.42 -39.88 -47.85
N MET A 329 -36.94 -38.74 -47.34
CA MET A 329 -36.82 -38.50 -45.91
C MET A 329 -38.17 -38.25 -45.22
N GLU A 330 -39.21 -37.84 -45.97
CA GLU A 330 -40.59 -37.70 -45.49
C GLU A 330 -41.37 -39.03 -45.53
N GLU A 331 -40.85 -40.06 -46.20
CA GLU A 331 -41.48 -41.38 -46.29
C GLU A 331 -41.34 -42.15 -44.96
N GLU A 332 -42.43 -42.75 -44.49
CA GLU A 332 -42.50 -43.43 -43.18
C GLU A 332 -41.51 -44.61 -43.03
N GLU A 333 -41.14 -45.27 -44.13
CA GLU A 333 -40.14 -46.35 -44.13
C GLU A 333 -38.73 -45.85 -43.77
N TYR A 334 -38.38 -44.62 -44.17
CA TYR A 334 -37.11 -44.01 -43.80
C TYR A 334 -37.07 -43.71 -42.29
N HIS A 335 -38.16 -43.19 -41.72
CA HIS A 335 -38.31 -42.96 -40.29
C HIS A 335 -38.25 -44.26 -39.47
N ALA A 336 -38.87 -45.35 -39.93
CA ALA A 336 -38.81 -46.65 -39.27
C ALA A 336 -37.39 -47.24 -39.25
N SER A 337 -36.63 -47.05 -40.34
CA SER A 337 -35.22 -47.46 -40.40
C SER A 337 -34.32 -46.65 -39.46
N PHE A 338 -34.65 -45.38 -39.22
CA PHE A 338 -33.93 -44.49 -38.32
C PHE A 338 -34.28 -44.74 -36.85
N ASP A 339 -35.56 -45.05 -36.56
CA ASP A 339 -36.05 -45.41 -35.22
C ASP A 339 -35.36 -46.68 -34.67
N SER A 340 -35.01 -47.62 -35.55
CA SER A 340 -34.25 -48.83 -35.18
C SER A 340 -32.81 -48.56 -34.69
N LYS A 341 -32.27 -47.36 -34.95
CA LYS A 341 -30.90 -46.95 -34.59
C LYS A 341 -30.83 -45.95 -33.44
N LEU A 342 -31.96 -45.65 -32.80
CA LEU A 342 -32.01 -44.69 -31.69
C LEU A 342 -31.56 -45.33 -30.36
N PRO A 343 -30.86 -44.58 -29.47
CA PRO A 343 -30.47 -45.07 -28.16
C PRO A 343 -31.66 -45.50 -27.29
N THR A 344 -31.45 -46.49 -26.41
CA THR A 344 -32.50 -47.11 -25.58
C THR A 344 -33.23 -46.14 -24.62
N HIS A 345 -32.67 -44.96 -24.36
CA HIS A 345 -33.25 -43.90 -23.52
C HIS A 345 -33.83 -42.73 -24.32
N ASN A 346 -34.27 -42.95 -25.56
CA ASN A 346 -34.92 -41.91 -26.36
C ASN A 346 -36.31 -41.53 -25.78
N THR A 347 -36.52 -40.26 -25.50
CA THR A 347 -37.76 -39.67 -24.93
C THR A 347 -38.59 -38.91 -25.99
N ARG A 348 -38.54 -39.35 -27.25
CA ARG A 348 -39.34 -38.76 -28.33
C ARG A 348 -40.83 -39.03 -28.10
N VAL A 349 -41.63 -37.97 -28.00
CA VAL A 349 -43.09 -38.05 -27.86
C VAL A 349 -43.68 -38.58 -29.17
N LYS A 350 -44.31 -39.77 -29.12
CA LYS A 350 -45.04 -40.32 -30.27
C LYS A 350 -46.35 -39.55 -30.43
N LEU A 351 -46.47 -38.80 -31.53
CA LEU A 351 -47.75 -38.21 -31.95
C LEU A 351 -48.60 -39.32 -32.60
N PRO A 352 -49.93 -39.34 -32.38
CA PRO A 352 -50.79 -40.34 -33.00
C PRO A 352 -50.73 -40.26 -34.53
N GLN A 353 -50.33 -41.35 -35.19
CA GLN A 353 -50.44 -41.48 -36.65
C GLN A 353 -51.92 -41.48 -37.02
N LYS A 354 -52.33 -40.51 -37.84
CA LYS A 354 -53.67 -40.51 -38.45
C LYS A 354 -53.63 -41.56 -39.56
N GLU A 355 -54.13 -42.76 -39.27
CA GLU A 355 -54.31 -43.80 -40.27
C GLU A 355 -55.10 -43.22 -41.45
N ARG A 356 -54.49 -43.21 -42.64
CA ARG A 356 -55.19 -42.97 -43.91
C ARG A 356 -56.00 -44.23 -44.23
N GLY A 357 -57.11 -44.40 -43.51
CA GLY A 357 -58.13 -45.38 -43.79
C GLY A 357 -59.14 -44.80 -44.77
N ASP A 358 -59.19 -45.39 -45.96
CA ASP A 358 -60.26 -45.29 -46.94
C ASP A 358 -61.59 -45.69 -46.29
N ALA A 359 -62.35 -44.70 -45.83
CA ALA A 359 -63.70 -44.89 -45.34
C ALA A 359 -64.54 -43.68 -45.76
N VAL A 360 -65.36 -43.94 -46.78
CA VAL A 360 -66.52 -43.15 -47.16
C VAL A 360 -67.38 -42.97 -45.90
N PHE A 361 -67.38 -41.76 -45.34
CA PHE A 361 -68.37 -41.37 -44.34
C PHE A 361 -69.26 -40.30 -44.94
N GLU A 362 -70.54 -40.68 -45.01
CA GLU A 362 -71.67 -39.85 -45.36
C GLU A 362 -71.70 -38.59 -44.48
N ASP A 363 -72.08 -37.52 -45.15
CA ASP A 363 -72.35 -36.19 -44.66
C ASP A 363 -73.58 -36.26 -43.74
N ASP A 364 -73.37 -36.52 -42.45
CA ASP A 364 -74.38 -36.33 -41.41
C ASP A 364 -73.85 -35.30 -40.39
N GLU A 365 -74.54 -34.16 -40.40
CA GLU A 365 -74.39 -33.03 -39.50
C GLU A 365 -74.56 -33.46 -38.03
N ASP A 366 -73.46 -33.66 -37.31
CA ASP A 366 -73.41 -33.45 -35.86
C ASP A 366 -71.98 -33.06 -35.43
N SER A 367 -71.64 -31.79 -35.68
CA SER A 367 -70.42 -31.17 -35.17
C SER A 367 -70.55 -30.99 -33.66
N GLY A 368 -70.27 -32.06 -32.90
CA GLY A 368 -69.99 -31.96 -31.47
C GLY A 368 -68.78 -31.07 -31.25
N GLU A 369 -69.04 -29.83 -30.83
CA GLU A 369 -68.07 -28.90 -30.26
C GLU A 369 -67.47 -29.52 -28.98
N ASP A 370 -66.41 -30.32 -29.13
CA ASP A 370 -65.45 -30.61 -28.06
C ASP A 370 -64.05 -30.13 -28.48
N ASP A 371 -64.01 -28.90 -29.02
CA ASP A 371 -62.81 -28.07 -28.89
C ASP A 371 -62.75 -27.63 -27.43
N GLY A 372 -62.05 -28.42 -26.61
CA GLY A 372 -61.65 -28.02 -25.26
C GLY A 372 -60.95 -26.67 -25.34
N GLU A 373 -61.70 -25.61 -25.07
CA GLU A 373 -61.33 -24.21 -25.22
C GLU A 373 -60.08 -23.93 -24.38
N VAL A 374 -58.90 -24.06 -25.00
CA VAL A 374 -57.62 -23.80 -24.34
C VAL A 374 -57.66 -22.35 -23.88
N PRO A 375 -57.63 -22.07 -22.56
CA PRO A 375 -57.88 -20.71 -22.09
C PRO A 375 -56.84 -19.76 -22.67
N ASN A 376 -57.28 -18.85 -23.53
CA ASN A 376 -56.41 -17.84 -24.11
C ASN A 376 -55.71 -17.07 -22.97
N ARG A 377 -54.48 -16.58 -23.20
CA ARG A 377 -53.64 -15.86 -22.22
C ARG A 377 -54.41 -14.81 -21.40
N ASN A 378 -55.40 -14.15 -22.01
CA ASN A 378 -56.24 -13.17 -21.35
C ASN A 378 -57.24 -13.77 -20.34
N ALA A 379 -57.77 -14.97 -20.60
CA ALA A 379 -58.64 -15.72 -19.69
C ALA A 379 -57.86 -16.18 -18.45
N ILE A 380 -56.65 -16.75 -18.65
CA ILE A 380 -55.75 -17.13 -17.55
C ILE A 380 -55.38 -15.91 -16.70
N LYS A 381 -55.11 -14.77 -17.34
CA LYS A 381 -54.76 -13.53 -16.64
C LYS A 381 -55.94 -12.97 -15.81
N LYS A 382 -57.16 -13.03 -16.35
CA LYS A 382 -58.38 -12.66 -15.60
C LYS A 382 -58.62 -13.58 -14.40
N GLN A 383 -58.47 -14.89 -14.58
CA GLN A 383 -58.65 -15.86 -13.50
C GLN A 383 -57.60 -15.68 -12.39
N SER A 384 -56.35 -15.41 -12.78
CA SER A 384 -55.26 -15.09 -11.86
C SER A 384 -55.54 -13.82 -11.06
N GLN A 385 -56.00 -12.76 -11.73
CA GLN A 385 -56.38 -11.51 -11.07
C GLN A 385 -57.56 -11.69 -10.11
N PHE A 386 -58.56 -12.48 -10.49
CA PHE A 386 -59.70 -12.80 -9.62
C PHE A 386 -59.28 -13.54 -8.34
N ILE A 387 -58.31 -14.44 -8.42
CA ILE A 387 -57.77 -15.14 -7.24
C ILE A 387 -57.00 -14.17 -6.33
N VAL A 388 -56.25 -13.23 -6.90
CA VAL A 388 -55.55 -12.20 -6.12
C VAL A 388 -56.55 -11.24 -5.45
N ASP A 389 -57.54 -10.76 -6.20
CA ASP A 389 -58.54 -9.81 -5.70
C ASP A 389 -59.44 -10.43 -4.63
N SER A 390 -59.78 -11.72 -4.77
CA SER A 390 -60.56 -12.45 -3.75
C SER A 390 -59.78 -12.69 -2.46
N LYS A 391 -58.46 -12.86 -2.53
CA LYS A 391 -57.59 -13.04 -1.34
C LYS A 391 -57.11 -11.73 -0.70
N THR A 392 -57.08 -10.63 -1.45
CA THR A 392 -56.62 -9.31 -0.96
C THR A 392 -57.74 -8.41 -0.46
N LYS A 393 -59.02 -8.80 -0.62
CA LYS A 393 -60.17 -8.05 -0.09
C LYS A 393 -60.20 -8.10 1.45
N ARG A 394 -59.49 -7.16 2.10
CA ARG A 394 -59.59 -6.89 3.53
C ARG A 394 -61.06 -6.61 3.90
N ARG A 395 -61.63 -7.39 4.85
CA ARG A 395 -62.95 -7.17 5.44
C ARG A 395 -63.04 -5.74 6.00
N THR A 396 -63.75 -4.85 5.32
CA THR A 396 -64.15 -3.57 5.89
C THR A 396 -65.13 -3.81 7.04
N THR A 397 -64.72 -3.41 8.24
CA THR A 397 -65.50 -3.48 9.48
C THR A 397 -66.77 -2.63 9.38
N LYS A 398 -67.95 -3.25 9.55
CA LYS A 398 -69.24 -2.56 9.59
C LYS A 398 -69.29 -1.63 10.83
N LYS A 399 -69.39 -0.32 10.62
CA LYS A 399 -69.67 0.68 11.68
C LYS A 399 -71.07 0.42 12.27
N LYS A 400 -71.15 0.26 13.60
CA LYS A 400 -72.41 0.18 14.35
C LYS A 400 -73.14 1.53 14.27
N LYS A 401 -74.40 1.51 13.81
CA LYS A 401 -75.35 2.62 13.92
C LYS A 401 -75.83 2.68 15.37
N LYS A 402 -75.68 3.84 16.02
CA LYS A 402 -76.32 4.14 17.32
C LYS A 402 -77.82 4.34 17.10
N THR A 403 -78.63 3.69 17.92
CA THR A 403 -80.07 3.98 18.04
C THR A 403 -80.26 4.93 19.21
N LYS A 404 -81.16 5.91 19.02
CA LYS A 404 -81.66 6.84 20.05
C LYS A 404 -82.40 6.09 21.14
#